data_AF-A0AAV5ZLA6-F1
#
_entry.id   AF-A0AAV5ZLA6-F1
#
_cell.length_a   1.000
_cell.length_b   1.000
_cell.length_c   1.000
_cell.angle_alpha   90.00
_cell.angle_beta   90.00
_cell.angle_gamma   90.00
#
_symmetry.space_group_name_H-M   'P 1'
#
loop_
_entity.id
_entity.type
_entity.pdbx_description
1 polymer ?
#
loop_
_entity_poly.entity_id
_entity_poly.type
_entity_poly.pdbx_seq_one_letter_code
_entity_poly.pdbx_strand_id
1 'polypeptide(L)'
;MILAFIVVFLAGYVAAAAWGARRGRRPLVSVAGATLAIIVLGSLFLGHQYAVPSVPLLLLYMLAFLGPAVVLPPLLLWGRAEAGAPTLGLALVGTIAGLLAGWVVVVFGLRVW
;
A
#
# COMPACT_ATOMS: atom_id res chain seq x y z
N MET A 1 -4.94 16.60 -8.78
CA MET A 1 -4.38 16.72 -7.41
C MET A 1 -4.28 15.35 -6.71
N ILE A 2 -5.35 14.55 -6.66
CA ILE A 2 -5.35 13.20 -6.05
C ILE A 2 -4.28 12.27 -6.65
N LEU A 3 -4.14 12.23 -7.98
CA LEU A 3 -3.12 11.40 -8.64
C LEU A 3 -1.69 11.75 -8.18
N ALA A 4 -1.36 13.04 -8.11
CA ALA A 4 -0.04 13.48 -7.64
C ALA A 4 0.20 13.09 -6.17
N PHE A 5 -0.82 13.20 -5.32
CA PHE A 5 -0.75 12.74 -3.93
C PHE A 5 -0.48 11.23 -3.83
N ILE A 6 -1.20 10.43 -4.62
CA ILE A 6 -1.00 8.97 -4.69
C ILE A 6 0.42 8.65 -5.14
N VAL A 7 0.93 9.31 -6.18
CA VAL A 7 2.29 9.10 -6.70
C VAL A 7 3.34 9.45 -5.63
N VAL A 8 3.20 10.58 -4.94
CA VAL A 8 4.13 11.00 -3.87
C VAL A 8 4.09 10.01 -2.70
N PHE A 9 2.88 9.60 -2.29
CA PHE A 9 2.69 8.61 -1.23
C PHE A 9 3.35 7.27 -1.58
N LEU A 10 3.13 6.77 -2.80
CA LEU A 10 3.73 5.52 -3.28
C LEU A 10 5.24 5.62 -3.38
N ALA A 11 5.78 6.73 -3.89
CA ALA A 11 7.22 6.95 -3.96
C ALA A 11 7.86 6.94 -2.55
N GLY A 12 7.23 7.64 -1.60
CA GLY A 12 7.65 7.63 -0.20
C GLY A 12 7.58 6.23 0.43
N TYR A 13 6.50 5.50 0.17
CA TYR A 13 6.33 4.13 0.64
C TYR A 13 7.35 3.15 0.06
N VAL A 14 7.62 3.21 -1.26
CA VAL A 14 8.64 2.39 -1.93
C VAL A 14 10.02 2.63 -1.31
N ALA A 15 10.39 3.89 -1.07
CA ALA A 15 11.64 4.23 -0.41
C ALA A 15 11.69 3.70 1.04
N ALA A 16 10.60 3.86 1.80
CA ALA A 16 10.49 3.38 3.17
C ALA A 16 10.55 1.84 3.27
N ALA A 17 9.89 1.12 2.37
CA ALA A 17 9.91 -0.34 2.29
C ALA A 17 11.31 -0.86 1.90
N ALA A 18 11.96 -0.21 0.93
CA ALA A 18 13.33 -0.53 0.53
C ALA A 18 14.33 -0.30 1.68
N TRP A 19 14.16 0.79 2.45
CA TRP A 19 14.93 1.06 3.67
C TRP A 19 14.65 0.02 4.75
N GLY A 20 13.38 -0.29 5.01
CA GLY A 20 12.95 -1.27 6.00
C GLY A 20 13.56 -2.64 5.73
N ALA A 21 13.53 -3.11 4.47
CA ALA A 21 14.14 -4.37 4.06
C ALA A 21 15.66 -4.42 4.33
N ARG A 22 16.39 -3.31 4.14
CA ARG A 22 17.83 -3.25 4.46
C ARG A 22 18.11 -3.30 5.97
N ARG A 23 17.16 -2.82 6.78
CA ARG A 23 17.27 -2.73 8.24
C ARG A 23 16.84 -4.01 8.95
N GLY A 24 16.04 -4.85 8.29
CA GLY A 24 15.60 -6.15 8.80
C GLY A 24 14.11 -6.41 8.58
N ARG A 25 13.67 -7.63 8.90
CA ARG A 25 12.26 -8.03 8.74
C ARG A 25 11.30 -7.24 9.64
N ARG A 26 11.69 -6.96 10.90
CA ARG A 26 10.86 -6.18 11.84
C ARG A 26 10.57 -4.76 11.33
N PRO A 27 11.59 -3.96 10.92
CA PRO A 27 11.37 -2.65 10.31
C PRO A 27 10.47 -2.71 9.07
N LEU A 28 10.66 -3.69 8.19
CA LEU A 28 9.83 -3.87 7.00
C LEU A 28 8.35 -4.09 7.34
N VAL A 29 8.05 -4.95 8.32
CA VAL A 29 6.67 -5.16 8.80
C VAL A 29 6.10 -3.91 9.44
N SER A 30 6.89 -3.18 10.23
CA SER A 30 6.42 -1.94 10.86
C SER A 30 6.07 -0.86 9.84
N VAL A 31 6.84 -0.73 8.75
CA VAL A 31 6.54 0.20 7.65
C VAL A 31 5.24 -0.20 6.98
N ALA A 32 5.08 -1.47 6.60
CA ALA A 32 3.84 -1.94 5.97
C ALA A 32 2.61 -1.75 6.89
N GLY A 33 2.74 -2.09 8.17
CA GLY A 33 1.68 -1.90 9.16
C GLY A 33 1.32 -0.43 9.38
N ALA A 34 2.31 0.45 9.50
CA ALA A 34 2.09 1.89 9.62
C ALA A 34 1.40 2.47 8.38
N THR A 35 1.80 2.04 7.18
CA THR A 35 1.16 2.46 5.92
C THR A 35 -0.30 2.02 5.86
N LEU A 36 -0.62 0.77 6.23
CA LEU A 36 -2.01 0.31 6.33
C LEU A 36 -2.81 1.11 7.36
N ALA A 37 -2.22 1.41 8.52
CA ALA A 37 -2.88 2.23 9.54
C ALA A 37 -3.17 3.65 9.02
N ILE A 38 -2.23 4.27 8.30
CA ILE A 38 -2.42 5.59 7.67
C ILE A 38 -3.55 5.53 6.64
N ILE A 39 -3.62 4.47 5.82
CA ILE A 39 -4.71 4.29 4.85
C ILE A 39 -6.06 4.18 5.56
N VAL A 40 -6.16 3.38 6.63
CA VAL A 40 -7.39 3.22 7.41
C VAL A 40 -7.80 4.54 8.06
N LEU A 41 -6.88 5.20 8.78
CA LEU A 41 -7.15 6.48 9.45
C LEU A 41 -7.52 7.58 8.44
N GLY A 42 -6.80 7.67 7.32
CA GLY A 42 -7.10 8.60 6.25
C GLY A 42 -8.47 8.33 5.62
N SER A 43 -8.82 7.06 5.43
CA SER A 43 -10.15 6.67 4.91
C SER A 43 -11.26 7.04 5.89
N LEU A 44 -11.07 6.84 7.19
CA LEU A 44 -12.04 7.24 8.22
C LEU A 44 -12.20 8.77 8.27
N PHE A 45 -11.10 9.51 8.19
CA PHE A 45 -11.12 10.97 8.19
C PHE A 45 -11.85 11.52 6.95
N LEU A 46 -11.52 11.01 5.76
CA LEU A 46 -12.21 11.38 4.52
C LEU A 46 -13.68 10.94 4.53
N GLY A 47 -13.96 9.74 5.04
CA GLY A 47 -15.33 9.24 5.19
C GLY A 47 -16.18 10.16 6.06
N HIS A 48 -15.61 10.68 7.14
CA HIS A 48 -16.26 11.65 8.01
C HIS A 48 -16.44 13.03 7.32
N GLN A 49 -15.39 13.56 6.68
CA GLN A 49 -15.45 14.88 6.03
C GLN A 49 -16.42 14.93 4.84
N TYR A 50 -16.48 13.87 4.04
CA TYR A 50 -17.33 13.81 2.85
C TYR A 50 -18.68 13.14 3.10
N ALA A 51 -19.05 12.90 4.36
CA ALA A 51 -20.32 12.27 4.77
C ALA A 51 -20.63 11.00 3.94
N VAL A 52 -19.61 10.15 3.76
CA VAL A 52 -19.74 8.96 2.92
C VAL A 52 -20.81 8.03 3.52
N PRO A 53 -21.82 7.61 2.75
CA PRO A 53 -22.99 6.91 3.29
C PRO A 53 -22.67 5.58 3.97
N SER A 54 -21.51 4.98 3.68
CA SER A 54 -21.06 3.72 4.30
C SER A 54 -19.54 3.68 4.50
N VAL A 55 -19.11 3.96 5.73
CA VAL A 55 -17.71 3.82 6.16
C VAL A 55 -17.14 2.41 5.93
N PRO A 56 -17.87 1.31 6.17
CA PRO A 56 -17.34 -0.04 5.92
C PRO A 56 -17.03 -0.31 4.45
N LEU A 57 -17.88 0.17 3.53
CA LEU A 57 -17.66 0.03 2.09
C LEU A 57 -16.48 0.86 1.61
N LEU A 58 -16.30 2.07 2.17
CA LEU A 58 -15.12 2.90 1.90
C LEU A 58 -13.83 2.19 2.35
N LEU A 59 -13.82 1.63 3.56
CA LEU A 59 -12.67 0.87 4.06
C LEU A 59 -12.39 -0.37 3.21
N LEU A 60 -13.44 -1.13 2.86
CA LEU A 60 -13.32 -2.30 2.00
C LEU A 60 -12.74 -1.91 0.63
N TYR A 61 -13.21 -0.83 0.03
CA TYR A 61 -12.71 -0.32 -1.24
C TYR A 61 -11.23 0.10 -1.14
N MET A 62 -10.88 0.89 -0.12
CA MET A 62 -9.52 1.41 0.05
C MET A 62 -8.52 0.28 0.34
N LEU A 63 -8.92 -0.70 1.16
CA LEU A 63 -8.11 -1.88 1.44
C LEU A 63 -8.01 -2.82 0.24
N ALA A 64 -9.10 -3.03 -0.50
CA ALA A 64 -9.07 -3.83 -1.73
C ALA A 64 -8.15 -3.21 -2.80
N PHE A 65 -8.18 -1.88 -2.93
CA PHE A 65 -7.39 -1.17 -3.92
C PHE A 65 -5.91 -1.01 -3.52
N LEU A 66 -5.64 -0.44 -2.35
CA LEU A 66 -4.27 -0.10 -1.92
C LEU A 66 -3.60 -1.19 -1.10
N GLY A 67 -4.38 -2.08 -0.47
CA GLY A 67 -3.85 -3.16 0.37
C GLY A 67 -2.82 -4.03 -0.38
N PRO A 68 -3.10 -4.54 -1.59
CA PRO A 68 -2.13 -5.34 -2.32
C PRO A 68 -0.85 -4.55 -2.66
N ALA A 69 -0.94 -3.25 -2.96
CA ALA A 69 0.22 -2.39 -3.21
C ALA A 69 1.13 -2.20 -1.98
N VAL A 70 0.59 -2.38 -0.77
CA VAL A 70 1.32 -2.32 0.51
C VAL A 70 1.78 -3.70 0.99
N VAL A 71 1.11 -4.79 0.57
CA VAL A 71 1.44 -6.15 1.01
C VAL A 71 2.43 -6.85 0.07
N LEU A 72 2.36 -6.62 -1.24
CA LEU A 72 3.25 -7.29 -2.20
C LEU A 72 4.74 -6.94 -2.01
N PRO A 73 5.13 -5.66 -1.84
CA PRO A 73 6.53 -5.29 -1.66
C PRO A 73 7.22 -6.01 -0.50
N PRO A 74 6.67 -6.03 0.74
CA PRO A 74 7.30 -6.75 1.84
C PRO A 74 7.37 -8.26 1.61
N LEU A 75 6.41 -8.87 0.90
CA LEU A 75 6.48 -10.30 0.52
C LEU A 75 7.65 -10.57 -0.43
N LEU A 76 7.81 -9.75 -1.46
CA LEU A 76 8.91 -9.88 -2.42
C LEU A 76 10.28 -9.58 -1.82
N LEU A 77 10.32 -8.65 -0.86
CA LEU A 77 11.53 -8.26 -0.16
C LEU A 77 11.89 -9.19 0.99
N TRP A 78 10.99 -10.08 1.44
CA TRP A 78 11.19 -10.89 2.64
C TRP A 78 12.47 -11.74 2.62
N GLY A 79 12.73 -12.40 1.49
CA GLY A 79 13.92 -13.23 1.27
C GLY A 79 15.19 -12.43 0.99
N ARG A 80 15.08 -11.12 0.74
CA ARG A 80 16.21 -10.22 0.52
C ARG A 80 16.40 -9.20 1.63
N ALA A 81 15.53 -9.23 2.63
CA ALA A 81 15.72 -8.48 3.86
C ALA A 81 17.05 -8.93 4.46
N GLU A 82 17.89 -7.98 4.88
CA GLU A 82 19.21 -8.22 5.49
C GLU A 82 20.31 -8.65 4.50
N ALA A 83 19.99 -8.97 3.24
CA ALA A 83 20.97 -9.44 2.24
C ALA A 83 21.78 -8.32 1.56
N GLY A 84 21.58 -7.05 1.93
CA GLY A 84 22.29 -5.89 1.35
C GLY A 84 22.01 -5.63 -0.15
N ALA A 85 21.17 -6.44 -0.79
CA ALA A 85 20.85 -6.38 -2.22
C ALA A 85 20.07 -5.10 -2.59
N PRO A 86 20.06 -4.69 -3.87
CA PRO A 86 19.23 -3.58 -4.34
C PRO A 86 17.74 -3.90 -4.14
N THR A 87 17.11 -3.25 -3.16
CA THR A 87 15.72 -3.46 -2.75
C THR A 87 14.71 -2.51 -3.41
N LEU A 88 15.17 -1.39 -3.99
CA LEU A 88 14.28 -0.31 -4.44
C LEU A 88 13.50 -0.65 -5.72
N GLY A 89 14.16 -1.26 -6.71
CA GLY A 89 13.48 -1.71 -7.93
C GLY A 89 12.43 -2.80 -7.65
N LEU A 90 12.73 -3.72 -6.73
CA LEU A 90 11.83 -4.78 -6.33
C LEU A 90 10.64 -4.27 -5.51
N ALA A 91 10.88 -3.30 -4.64
CA ALA A 91 9.82 -2.58 -3.94
C ALA A 91 8.87 -1.90 -4.95
N LEU A 92 9.42 -1.19 -5.93
CA LEU A 92 8.65 -0.52 -6.97
C LEU A 92 7.82 -1.52 -7.80
N VAL A 93 8.43 -2.61 -8.27
CA VAL A 93 7.74 -3.66 -9.02
C VAL A 93 6.60 -4.27 -8.19
N GLY A 94 6.86 -4.58 -6.92
CA GLY A 94 5.85 -5.08 -5.99
C GLY A 94 4.69 -4.11 -5.82
N THR A 95 4.98 -2.81 -5.70
CA THR A 95 3.96 -1.78 -5.49
C THR A 95 3.11 -1.60 -6.74
N ILE A 96 3.71 -1.56 -7.93
CA ILE A 96 2.98 -1.47 -9.20
C ILE A 96 2.14 -2.73 -9.43
N ALA A 97 2.71 -3.92 -9.24
CA ALA A 97 1.98 -5.18 -9.37
C ALA A 97 0.81 -5.26 -8.38
N GLY A 98 1.02 -4.81 -7.14
CA GLY A 98 -0.03 -4.72 -6.14
C GLY A 98 -1.12 -3.71 -6.51
N LEU A 99 -0.77 -2.55 -7.07
CA LEU A 99 -1.76 -1.59 -7.58
C LEU A 99 -2.62 -2.19 -8.70
N LEU A 100 -2.00 -2.89 -9.65
CA LEU A 100 -2.71 -3.58 -10.72
C LEU A 100 -3.61 -4.70 -10.16
N ALA A 101 -3.12 -5.47 -9.19
CA ALA A 101 -3.91 -6.49 -8.51
C ALA A 101 -5.09 -5.88 -7.76
N GLY A 102 -4.89 -4.78 -7.03
CA GLY A 102 -5.95 -4.08 -6.32
C GLY A 102 -6.99 -3.48 -7.26
N TRP A 103 -6.57 -2.94 -8.40
CA TRP A 103 -7.47 -2.51 -9.47
C TRP A 103 -8.37 -3.67 -9.95
N VAL A 104 -7.77 -4.84 -10.23
CA VAL A 104 -8.51 -6.04 -10.63
C VAL A 104 -9.50 -6.46 -9.54
N VAL A 105 -9.10 -6.47 -8.26
CA VAL A 105 -9.98 -6.84 -7.14
C VAL A 105 -11.16 -5.87 -7.03
N VAL A 106 -10.95 -4.57 -7.20
CA VAL A 106 -12.02 -3.57 -7.12
C VAL A 106 -12.99 -3.70 -8.30
N VAL A 107 -12.46 -3.76 -9.53
CA VAL A 107 -13.29 -3.79 -10.75
C VAL A 107 -14.08 -5.09 -10.84
N PHE A 108 -13.42 -6.23 -10.66
CA PHE A 108 -14.06 -7.53 -10.85
C PHE A 108 -14.70 -8.08 -9.57
N GLY A 109 -14.12 -7.81 -8.40
CA GLY A 109 -14.59 -8.31 -7.12
C GLY A 109 -15.70 -7.45 -6.51
N LEU A 110 -15.51 -6.14 -6.48
CA LEU A 110 -16.50 -5.20 -5.90
C LEU A 110 -17.48 -4.63 -6.94
N ARG A 111 -17.27 -4.91 -8.24
CA ARG A 111 -18.10 -4.41 -9.35
C ARG A 111 -18.29 -2.89 -9.32
N VAL A 112 -17.23 -2.18 -8.93
CA VAL A 112 -17.19 -0.72 -8.92
C VAL A 112 -16.61 -0.28 -10.27
N TRP A 113 -17.45 0.29 -11.12
CA TRP A 113 -17.11 0.83 -12.45
C TRP A 113 -17.14 2.35 -12.41
#